data_AF-A0A1M6T5X4-F1
#
_entry.id   AF-A0A1M6T5X4-F1
#
_cell.length_a   1.000
_cell.length_b   1.000
_cell.length_c   1.000
_cell.angle_alpha   90.00
_cell.angle_beta   90.00
_cell.angle_gamma   90.00
#
_symmetry.space_group_name_H-M   'P 1'
#
loop_
_entity.id
_entity.type
_entity.pdbx_description
1 polymer ?
#
loop_
_entity_poly.entity_id
_entity_poly.type
_entity_poly.pdbx_seq_one_letter_code
_entity_poly.pdbx_strand_id
1 'polypeptide(L)'
;MKSIAGLTLFFAILAGCAEAGEPVRVEQASAGKPYDFIVHVQNTYAIGYNPEVREDRNRMALRILRGQCRSAWVVGDDKIDTEIFGITTSRPDYVVLVKCA
;
A
#
# COMPACT_ATOMS: atom_id res chain seq x y z
N MET A 1 9.13 55.71 7.70
CA MET A 1 10.08 54.77 7.06
C MET A 1 9.53 53.35 7.22
N LYS A 2 9.20 52.74 6.08
CA LYS A 2 8.86 51.33 5.75
C LYS A 2 8.38 50.38 6.86
N SER A 3 7.05 50.18 6.92
CA SER A 3 6.45 48.93 7.43
C SER A 3 6.50 47.86 6.34
N ILE A 4 7.11 46.72 6.63
CA ILE A 4 7.14 45.54 5.75
C ILE A 4 5.94 44.68 6.13
N ALA A 5 4.86 44.78 5.35
CA ALA A 5 3.74 43.87 5.41
C ALA A 5 4.16 42.54 4.76
N GLY A 6 4.44 41.53 5.58
CA GLY A 6 4.69 40.17 5.13
C GLY A 6 3.39 39.53 4.67
N LEU A 7 3.20 39.42 3.36
CA LEU A 7 2.09 38.71 2.74
C LEU A 7 2.41 37.20 2.73
N THR A 8 2.02 36.48 3.78
CA THR A 8 2.17 35.03 3.84
C THR A 8 1.07 34.39 2.99
N LEU A 9 1.44 33.96 1.77
CA LEU A 9 0.54 33.26 0.85
C LEU A 9 0.38 31.80 1.33
N PHE A 10 -0.72 31.49 2.00
CA PHE A 10 -1.10 30.11 2.30
C PHE A 10 -1.61 29.43 1.02
N PHE A 11 -0.77 28.63 0.37
CA PHE A 11 -1.19 27.72 -0.68
C PHE A 11 -1.93 26.54 -0.03
N ALA A 12 -3.26 26.63 0.05
CA ALA A 12 -4.12 25.50 0.40
C ALA A 12 -4.28 24.62 -0.85
N ILE A 13 -3.43 23.61 -0.99
CA ILE A 13 -3.59 22.57 -2.01
C ILE A 13 -4.68 21.61 -1.50
N LEU A 14 -5.93 21.85 -1.88
CA LEU A 14 -7.00 20.86 -1.79
C LEU A 14 -6.79 19.82 -2.91
N ALA A 15 -5.87 18.88 -2.67
CA ALA A 15 -5.76 17.67 -3.48
C ALA A 15 -6.48 16.54 -2.75
N GLY A 16 -7.54 16.04 -3.37
CA GLY A 16 -8.31 14.91 -2.87
C GLY A 16 -9.36 14.50 -3.88
N CYS A 17 -8.95 14.33 -5.14
CA CYS A 17 -9.73 13.56 -6.11
C CYS A 17 -9.98 12.18 -5.49
N ALA A 18 -11.21 11.69 -5.58
CA ALA A 18 -11.53 10.32 -5.23
C ALA A 18 -10.71 9.40 -6.15
N GLU A 19 -9.57 8.91 -5.64
CA GLU A 19 -8.79 7.88 -6.30
C GLU A 19 -9.68 6.64 -6.37
N ALA A 20 -10.04 6.25 -7.60
CA ALA A 20 -10.48 4.90 -7.87
C ALA A 20 -9.38 4.00 -7.30
N GLY A 21 -9.66 3.37 -6.16
CA GLY A 21 -8.63 2.78 -5.31
C GLY A 21 -7.72 1.90 -6.15
N GLU A 22 -6.44 2.26 -6.24
CA GLU A 22 -5.49 1.37 -6.86
C GLU A 22 -5.62 0.02 -6.17
N PRO A 23 -5.68 -1.08 -6.92
CA PRO A 23 -5.90 -2.41 -6.35
C PRO A 23 -4.80 -2.85 -5.39
N VAL A 24 -3.73 -2.06 -5.31
CA VAL A 24 -2.61 -2.24 -4.41
C VAL A 24 -2.30 -0.92 -3.70
N ARG A 25 -2.26 -0.95 -2.38
CA ARG A 25 -1.83 0.17 -1.54
C ARG A 25 -0.48 -0.16 -0.92
N VAL A 26 0.46 0.76 -0.94
CA VAL A 26 1.77 0.61 -0.28
C VAL A 26 1.82 1.52 0.95
N GLU A 27 2.23 0.96 2.08
CA GLU A 27 2.44 1.67 3.33
C GLU A 27 3.88 1.47 3.80
N GLN A 28 4.52 2.54 4.26
CA GLN A 28 5.85 2.46 4.86
C GLN A 28 5.73 2.04 6.33
N ALA A 29 6.56 1.10 6.74
CA ALA A 29 6.58 0.62 8.11
C ALA A 29 7.17 1.67 9.07
N SER A 30 6.63 1.72 10.29
CA SER A 30 7.26 2.46 11.39
C SER A 30 8.65 1.93 11.70
N ALA A 31 9.53 2.79 12.22
CA ALA A 31 10.89 2.41 12.59
C ALA A 31 10.92 1.23 13.58
N GLY A 32 11.94 0.38 13.44
CA GLY A 32 12.17 -0.79 14.32
C GLY A 32 11.38 -2.04 13.94
N LYS A 33 10.62 -2.03 12.84
CA LYS A 33 9.97 -3.24 12.31
C LYS A 33 10.95 -4.11 11.52
N PRO A 34 10.71 -5.43 11.42
CA PRO A 34 11.56 -6.33 10.64
C PRO A 34 11.31 -6.24 9.12
N TYR A 35 10.49 -5.28 8.68
CA TYR A 35 10.13 -4.98 7.28
C TYR A 35 10.08 -3.45 7.11
N ASP A 36 10.24 -2.97 5.88
CA ASP A 36 10.24 -1.55 5.54
C ASP A 36 8.93 -1.11 4.87
N PHE A 37 8.25 -2.03 4.20
CA PHE A 37 6.98 -1.76 3.51
C PHE A 37 5.93 -2.84 3.80
N ILE A 38 4.67 -2.41 3.80
CA ILE A 38 3.48 -3.25 3.79
C ILE A 38 2.78 -3.00 2.45
N VAL A 39 2.63 -4.05 1.65
CA VAL A 39 1.88 -3.98 0.38
C VAL A 39 0.53 -4.64 0.60
N HIS A 40 -0.54 -3.83 0.61
CA HIS A 40 -1.92 -4.31 0.67
C HIS A 40 -2.38 -4.72 -0.72
N VAL A 41 -2.86 -5.94 -0.83
CA VAL A 41 -3.25 -6.59 -2.07
C VAL A 41 -4.75 -6.85 -1.99
N GLN A 42 -5.54 -6.12 -2.77
CA GLN A 42 -6.98 -6.35 -2.82
C GLN A 42 -7.32 -7.57 -3.66
N ASN A 43 -8.26 -8.39 -3.19
CA ASN A 43 -8.75 -9.55 -3.94
C ASN A 43 -9.89 -9.18 -4.88
N THR A 44 -9.54 -8.42 -5.92
CA THR A 44 -10.47 -8.08 -7.01
C THR A 44 -10.22 -8.96 -8.23
N TYR A 45 -11.28 -9.39 -8.91
CA TYR A 45 -11.18 -10.16 -10.18
C TYR A 45 -10.65 -9.33 -11.38
N ALA A 46 -10.37 -8.04 -11.19
CA ALA A 46 -10.21 -7.08 -12.28
C ALA A 46 -8.84 -7.14 -13.00
N ILE A 47 -7.91 -7.96 -12.53
CA ILE A 47 -6.50 -7.82 -12.86
C ILE A 47 -5.97 -9.23 -12.97
N GLY A 48 -5.50 -9.65 -14.15
CA GLY A 48 -5.07 -11.02 -14.48
C GLY A 48 -3.94 -11.56 -13.59
N TYR A 49 -4.29 -11.84 -12.34
CA TYR A 49 -3.44 -12.12 -11.19
C TYR A 49 -4.33 -12.79 -10.15
N ASN A 50 -3.87 -13.90 -9.55
CA ASN A 50 -4.63 -14.60 -8.52
C ASN A 50 -4.03 -14.31 -7.13
N PRO A 51 -4.63 -13.42 -6.32
CA PRO A 51 -4.14 -13.12 -4.98
C PRO A 51 -4.23 -14.29 -4.02
N GLU A 52 -4.98 -15.36 -4.32
CA GLU A 52 -4.98 -16.56 -3.49
C GLU A 52 -3.66 -17.33 -3.64
N VAL A 53 -2.94 -17.15 -4.76
CA VAL A 53 -1.61 -17.73 -5.00
C VAL A 53 -0.52 -16.83 -4.41
N ARG A 54 0.20 -17.36 -3.41
CA ARG A 54 1.23 -16.62 -2.65
C ARG A 54 2.34 -16.06 -3.53
N GLU A 55 2.82 -16.84 -4.48
CA GLU A 55 3.92 -16.48 -5.37
C GLU A 55 3.56 -15.29 -6.26
N ASP A 56 2.31 -15.26 -6.71
CA ASP A 56 1.80 -14.15 -7.48
C ASP A 56 1.79 -12.89 -6.62
N ARG A 57 1.31 -12.97 -5.36
CA ARG A 57 1.28 -11.80 -4.44
C ARG A 57 2.67 -11.23 -4.25
N ASN A 58 3.64 -12.11 -3.99
CA ASN A 58 5.03 -11.74 -3.77
C ASN A 58 5.64 -11.08 -5.00
N ARG A 59 5.42 -11.66 -6.19
CA ARG A 59 5.91 -11.10 -7.45
C ARG A 59 5.33 -9.71 -7.70
N MET A 60 4.04 -9.53 -7.41
CA MET A 60 3.38 -8.24 -7.57
C MET A 60 3.93 -7.20 -6.59
N ALA A 61 4.06 -7.54 -5.31
CA ALA A 61 4.61 -6.65 -4.29
C ALA A 61 6.01 -6.15 -4.64
N LEU A 62 6.90 -7.07 -5.05
CA LEU A 62 8.26 -6.73 -5.47
C LEU A 62 8.28 -5.87 -6.73
N ARG A 63 7.38 -6.14 -7.70
CA ARG A 63 7.27 -5.34 -8.93
C ARG A 63 6.86 -3.89 -8.63
N ILE A 64 5.91 -3.69 -7.72
CA ILE A 64 5.41 -2.37 -7.34
C ILE A 64 6.48 -1.56 -6.61
N LEU A 65 7.22 -2.21 -5.70
CA LEU A 65 8.26 -1.55 -4.92
C LEU A 65 9.55 -1.29 -5.70
N ARG A 66 9.71 -1.80 -6.93
CA ARG A 66 10.96 -1.73 -7.69
C ARG A 66 11.52 -0.31 -7.88
N GLY A 67 10.65 0.71 -7.91
CA GLY A 67 11.05 2.12 -8.00
C GLY A 67 11.53 2.74 -6.69
N GLN A 68 11.08 2.20 -5.55
CA GLN A 68 11.38 2.72 -4.20
C GLN A 68 12.46 1.89 -3.50
N CYS A 69 12.49 0.60 -3.79
CA CYS A 69 13.34 -0.40 -3.16
C CYS A 69 13.90 -1.33 -4.24
N ARG A 70 15.11 -1.02 -4.73
CA ARG A 70 15.74 -1.76 -5.83
C ARG A 70 16.10 -3.20 -5.47
N SER A 71 16.44 -3.43 -4.21
CA SER A 71 16.85 -4.73 -3.66
C SER A 71 15.83 -5.19 -2.62
N ALA A 72 14.57 -5.30 -3.02
CA ALA A 72 13.48 -5.74 -2.16
C ALA A 72 13.41 -7.27 -2.03
N TRP A 73 13.05 -7.79 -0.86
CA TRP A 73 12.64 -9.18 -0.68
C TRP A 73 11.47 -9.30 0.31
N VAL A 74 10.68 -10.36 0.15
CA VAL A 74 9.54 -10.64 1.02
C VAL A 74 10.03 -11.29 2.31
N VAL A 75 9.58 -10.77 3.45
CA VAL A 75 9.86 -11.32 4.79
C VAL A 75 8.64 -11.93 5.47
N GLY A 76 7.45 -11.71 4.93
CA GLY A 76 6.22 -12.32 5.41
C GLY A 76 5.01 -11.93 4.56
N ASP A 77 3.90 -12.62 4.79
CA ASP A 77 2.59 -12.32 4.23
C ASP A 77 1.51 -12.70 5.25
N ASP A 78 0.37 -12.00 5.19
CA ASP A 78 -0.78 -12.30 6.04
C ASP A 78 -2.09 -12.08 5.29
N LYS A 79 -3.16 -12.66 5.81
CA LYS A 79 -4.51 -12.56 5.28
C LYS A 79 -5.32 -11.57 6.12
N ILE A 80 -6.04 -10.68 5.45
CA ILE A 80 -7.04 -9.82 6.05
C ILE A 80 -8.40 -10.46 5.78
N ASP A 81 -8.86 -11.26 6.74
CA ASP A 81 -10.21 -11.80 6.74
C ASP A 81 -11.20 -10.71 7.18
N THR A 82 -12.01 -10.25 6.23
CA THR A 82 -13.12 -9.31 6.50
C THR A 82 -14.45 -10.03 6.74
N GLU A 83 -14.45 -11.37 6.72
CA GLU A 83 -15.62 -12.19 6.99
C GLU A 83 -16.05 -12.08 8.46
N ILE A 84 -17.29 -11.65 8.69
CA ILE A 84 -17.91 -11.68 10.01
C ILE A 84 -18.76 -12.96 10.11
N PHE A 85 -18.22 -14.01 10.73
CA PHE A 85 -18.95 -15.22 11.15
C PHE A 85 -19.95 -15.79 10.12
N GLY A 86 -19.56 -15.90 8.83
CA GLY A 86 -20.43 -16.45 7.79
C GLY A 86 -21.59 -15.56 7.33
N ILE A 87 -21.67 -14.31 7.80
CA ILE A 87 -22.70 -13.33 7.39
C ILE A 87 -22.28 -12.63 6.09
N THR A 88 -20.98 -12.42 5.87
CA THR A 88 -20.43 -11.74 4.71
C THR A 88 -19.41 -12.62 4.00
N THR A 89 -19.73 -13.11 2.81
CA THR A 89 -18.78 -13.82 1.94
C THR A 89 -17.95 -12.82 1.14
N SER A 90 -17.08 -12.07 1.83
CA SER A 90 -16.05 -11.29 1.18
C SER A 90 -14.81 -12.15 0.96
N ARG A 91 -14.21 -12.03 -0.22
CA ARG A 91 -12.89 -12.60 -0.44
C ARG A 91 -11.88 -11.88 0.44
N PRO A 92 -10.93 -12.59 1.04
CA PRO A 92 -9.95 -11.95 1.90
C PRO A 92 -9.00 -11.10 1.07
N ASP A 93 -8.63 -9.96 1.62
CA ASP A 93 -7.49 -9.18 1.15
C ASP A 93 -6.21 -9.75 1.77
N TYR A 94 -5.06 -9.31 1.26
CA TYR A 94 -3.76 -9.80 1.74
C TYR A 94 -2.82 -8.64 2.01
N VAL A 95 -1.83 -8.89 2.86
CA VAL A 95 -0.68 -8.01 3.05
C VAL A 95 0.60 -8.77 2.79
N VAL A 96 1.56 -8.11 2.14
CA VAL A 96 2.91 -8.63 1.92
C VAL A 96 3.90 -7.70 2.61
N LEU A 97 4.71 -8.25 3.51
CA LEU A 97 5.74 -7.54 4.25
C LEU A 97 7.05 -7.62 3.47
N VAL A 98 7.60 -6.47 3.12
CA VAL A 98 8.79 -6.36 2.27
C VAL A 98 9.89 -5.62 3.00
N LYS A 99 11.12 -6.12 2.86
CA LYS A 99 12.33 -5.51 3.36
C LYS A 99 13.26 -5.08 2.23
N CYS A 100 13.98 -4.01 2.46
CA CYS A 100 15.01 -3.45 1.59
C CYS A 100 16.41 -3.74 2.14
N ALA A 101 17.39 -3.85 1.23
CA ALA A 101 18.81 -3.94 1.57
C ALA A 101 19.42 -2.54 1.67
#